data_AF-A0A518G126-F1
#
_entry.id   AF-A0A518G126-F1
#
_cell.length_a   1.000
_cell.length_b   1.000
_cell.length_c   1.000
_cell.angle_alpha   90.00
_cell.angle_beta   90.00
_cell.angle_gamma   90.00
#
_symmetry.space_group_name_H-M   'P 1'
#
loop_
_entity.id
_entity.type
_entity.pdbx_description
1 polymer ?
#
loop_
_entity_poly.entity_id
_entity_poly.type
_entity_poly.pdbx_seq_one_letter_code
_entity_poly.pdbx_strand_id
1 'polypeptide(L)'
;MNNVELLSKLHSELRDAIASHYVDLTHEFDDVCGYAVCAPSTFEHIIPAYQLTSELRDRPTDSLGLASYFPPEWNSFGTIFFDDGFNSLVAEISNRLWGDDCIEPSAAYEAILKVLIDLEREGIFGPRSTDRFVTMWDVGGDESMIIATSEKLNSPDLHSHVLTTFGRNT
;
A
#
# COMPACT_ATOMS: atom_id res chain seq x y z
N MET A 1 6.82 25.36 2.86
CA MET A 1 6.48 24.48 1.72
C MET A 1 5.01 24.70 1.39
N ASN A 2 4.63 24.91 0.14
CA ASN A 2 3.21 24.90 -0.27
C ASN A 2 2.70 23.45 -0.47
N ASN A 3 1.41 23.25 -0.72
CA ASN A 3 0.82 21.92 -0.83
C ASN A 3 1.38 21.11 -2.00
N VAL A 4 1.71 21.76 -3.12
CA VAL A 4 2.32 21.09 -4.30
C VAL A 4 3.72 20.59 -3.97
N GLU A 5 4.54 21.44 -3.33
CA GLU A 5 5.88 21.06 -2.89
C GLU A 5 5.83 19.94 -1.85
N LEU A 6 4.86 19.97 -0.93
CA LEU A 6 4.68 18.96 0.11
C LEU A 6 4.30 17.60 -0.48
N LEU A 7 3.37 17.56 -1.43
CA LEU A 7 3.01 16.32 -2.15
C LEU A 7 4.14 15.83 -3.06
N SER A 8 4.92 16.74 -3.66
CA SER A 8 6.11 16.35 -4.41
C SER A 8 7.17 15.71 -3.52
N LYS A 9 7.35 16.25 -2.30
CA LYS A 9 8.27 15.67 -1.32
C LYS A 9 7.75 14.33 -0.79
N LEU A 10 6.44 14.19 -0.55
CA LEU A 10 5.82 12.90 -0.24
C LEU A 10 6.15 11.87 -1.31
N HIS A 11 5.97 12.22 -2.58
CA HIS A 11 6.24 11.32 -3.70
C HIS A 11 7.69 10.82 -3.71
N SER A 12 8.68 11.72 -3.59
CA SER A 12 10.09 11.31 -3.60
C SER A 12 10.48 10.49 -2.38
N GLU A 13 10.10 10.93 -1.18
CA GLU A 13 10.54 10.30 0.07
C GLU A 13 9.84 8.94 0.28
N LEU A 14 8.55 8.84 -0.07
CA LEU A 14 7.82 7.56 0.00
C LEU A 14 8.39 6.55 -1.00
N ARG A 15 8.76 7.02 -2.19
CA ARG A 15 9.35 6.17 -3.22
C ARG A 15 10.65 5.55 -2.72
N ASP A 16 11.54 6.36 -2.15
CA ASP A 16 12.82 5.90 -1.61
C ASP A 16 12.61 4.96 -0.41
N ALA A 17 11.66 5.29 0.48
CA ALA A 17 11.31 4.47 1.63
C ALA A 17 10.76 3.09 1.23
N ILE A 18 9.83 3.03 0.25
CA ILE A 18 9.31 1.76 -0.25
C ILE A 18 10.40 0.95 -0.95
N ALA A 19 11.20 1.59 -1.81
CA ALA A 19 12.26 0.90 -2.56
C ALA A 19 13.28 0.27 -1.60
N SER A 20 13.73 1.02 -0.59
CA SER A 20 14.66 0.51 0.43
C SER A 20 14.02 -0.63 1.22
N HIS A 21 12.81 -0.43 1.73
CA HIS A 21 12.12 -1.43 2.55
C HIS A 21 11.86 -2.73 1.77
N TYR A 22 11.45 -2.64 0.50
CA TYR A 22 11.19 -3.82 -0.33
C TYR A 22 12.48 -4.58 -0.66
N VAL A 23 13.59 -3.87 -0.90
CA VAL A 23 14.90 -4.51 -1.07
C VAL A 23 15.31 -5.28 0.19
N ASP A 24 15.19 -4.67 1.37
CA ASP A 24 15.51 -5.34 2.63
C ASP A 24 14.59 -6.55 2.87
N LEU A 25 13.29 -6.41 2.59
CA LEU A 25 12.31 -7.48 2.72
C LEU A 25 12.64 -8.68 1.81
N THR A 26 13.00 -8.44 0.56
CA THR A 26 13.36 -9.51 -0.39
C THR A 26 14.75 -10.10 -0.15
N HIS A 27 15.61 -9.45 0.64
CA HIS A 27 16.83 -10.06 1.15
C HIS A 27 16.57 -10.98 2.36
N GLU A 28 15.57 -10.65 3.18
CA GLU A 28 15.21 -11.44 4.37
C GLU A 28 14.31 -12.63 4.01
N PHE A 29 13.39 -12.45 3.07
CA PHE A 29 12.37 -13.43 2.69
C PHE A 29 12.37 -13.70 1.19
N ASP A 30 12.52 -14.97 0.82
CA ASP A 30 12.49 -15.42 -0.58
C ASP A 30 11.06 -15.60 -1.13
N ASP A 31 10.02 -15.50 -0.29
CA ASP A 31 8.65 -15.91 -0.61
C ASP A 31 7.59 -14.80 -0.42
N VAL A 32 8.00 -13.53 -0.47
CA VAL A 32 7.12 -12.36 -0.47
C VAL A 32 6.14 -12.43 -1.64
N CYS A 33 4.84 -12.47 -1.33
CA CYS A 33 3.76 -12.52 -2.32
C CYS A 33 2.81 -11.32 -2.24
N GLY A 34 2.85 -10.53 -1.17
CA GLY A 34 2.03 -9.32 -1.02
C GLY A 34 2.85 -8.14 -0.52
N TYR A 35 2.51 -6.94 -1.02
CA TYR A 35 3.00 -5.67 -0.50
C TYR A 35 1.90 -4.62 -0.50
N ALA A 36 1.79 -3.85 0.57
CA ALA A 36 0.79 -2.80 0.69
C ALA A 36 1.37 -1.55 1.34
N VAL A 37 0.86 -0.41 0.93
CA VAL A 37 1.05 0.87 1.63
C VAL A 37 -0.28 1.28 2.21
N CYS A 38 -0.37 1.39 3.53
CA CYS A 38 -1.61 1.70 4.22
C CYS A 38 -1.48 3.05 4.93
N ALA A 39 -2.53 3.86 4.85
CA ALA A 39 -2.59 5.13 5.56
C ALA A 39 -4.03 5.34 6.04
N PRO A 40 -4.29 5.88 7.24
CA PRO A 40 -5.62 6.31 7.63
C PRO A 40 -5.99 7.61 6.92
N SER A 41 -7.28 7.92 6.82
CA SER A 41 -7.78 9.19 6.28
C SER A 41 -7.23 10.46 6.96
N THR A 42 -6.76 10.36 8.21
CA THR A 42 -6.09 11.44 8.95
C THR A 42 -4.60 11.59 8.60
N PHE A 43 -4.03 10.65 7.86
CA PHE A 43 -2.60 10.54 7.52
C PHE A 43 -1.66 10.70 8.72
N GLU A 44 -2.07 10.24 9.90
CA GLU A 44 -1.22 10.29 11.10
C GLU A 44 0.00 9.35 10.98
N HIS A 45 -0.11 8.29 10.17
CA HIS A 45 0.98 7.39 9.82
C HIS A 45 0.76 6.85 8.40
N ILE A 46 1.85 6.50 7.71
CA ILE A 46 1.80 5.67 6.51
C ILE A 46 2.69 4.48 6.82
N ILE A 47 2.13 3.28 6.70
CA ILE A 47 2.80 2.04 7.09
C ILE A 47 2.90 1.09 5.90
N PRO A 48 4.05 0.43 5.71
CA PRO A 48 4.11 -0.72 4.83
C PRO A 48 3.44 -1.92 5.50
N ALA A 49 2.99 -2.86 4.68
CA ALA A 49 2.64 -4.21 5.09
C ALA A 49 3.06 -5.18 3.98
N TYR A 50 3.35 -6.41 4.34
CA TYR A 50 3.71 -7.48 3.41
C TYR A 50 3.04 -8.81 3.78
N GLN A 51 2.96 -9.70 2.79
CA GLN A 51 2.44 -11.06 2.94
C GLN A 51 3.46 -12.05 2.40
N LEU A 52 3.62 -13.17 3.09
CA LEU A 52 4.49 -14.28 2.69
C LEU A 52 3.66 -15.48 2.25
N THR A 53 4.18 -16.21 1.27
CA THR A 53 3.52 -17.43 0.77
C THR A 53 3.48 -18.51 1.85
N SER A 54 4.51 -18.60 2.69
CA SER A 54 4.57 -19.51 3.85
C SER A 54 3.46 -19.23 4.87
N GLU A 55 3.20 -17.96 5.19
CA GLU A 55 2.15 -17.57 6.13
C GLU A 55 0.73 -17.91 5.61
N LEU A 56 0.52 -17.81 4.29
CA LEU A 56 -0.72 -18.24 3.65
C LEU A 56 -0.94 -19.75 3.66
N ARG A 57 0.12 -20.57 3.76
CA ARG A 57 -0.03 -22.04 3.84
C ARG A 57 -0.44 -22.49 5.23
N ASP A 58 0.06 -21.79 6.25
CA ASP A 58 -0.19 -22.10 7.66
C ASP A 58 -1.56 -21.59 8.14
N ARG A 59 -2.22 -20.74 7.34
CA ARG A 59 -3.61 -20.32 7.55
C ARG A 59 -4.48 -20.94 6.46
N PRO A 60 -5.46 -21.79 6.78
CA PRO A 60 -6.40 -22.24 5.75
C PRO A 60 -7.07 -20.99 5.16
N THR A 61 -6.82 -20.75 3.86
CA THR A 61 -7.40 -19.64 3.11
C THR A 61 -8.86 -19.49 3.49
N ASP A 62 -9.22 -18.31 4.01
CA ASP A 62 -10.63 -17.98 4.09
C ASP A 62 -11.20 -18.11 2.66
N SER A 63 -12.42 -18.59 2.55
CA SER A 63 -13.02 -18.89 1.24
C SER A 63 -13.18 -17.65 0.35
N LEU A 64 -12.90 -16.46 0.89
CA LEU A 64 -13.01 -15.18 0.22
C LEU A 64 -11.65 -14.69 -0.29
N GLY A 65 -10.51 -15.16 0.23
CA GLY A 65 -9.17 -14.69 -0.12
C GLY A 65 -8.71 -13.45 0.66
N LEU A 66 -9.32 -13.13 1.80
CA LEU A 66 -8.96 -11.96 2.62
C LEU A 66 -7.51 -12.05 3.12
N ALA A 67 -7.05 -13.21 3.57
CA ALA A 67 -5.65 -13.42 3.96
C ALA A 67 -4.67 -13.04 2.82
N SER A 68 -5.06 -13.23 1.57
CA SER A 68 -4.22 -12.91 0.40
C SER A 68 -4.31 -11.45 -0.01
N TYR A 69 -5.48 -10.83 0.11
CA TYR A 69 -5.76 -9.54 -0.54
C TYR A 69 -6.13 -8.39 0.40
N PHE A 70 -6.29 -8.66 1.70
CA PHE A 70 -6.67 -7.66 2.70
C PHE A 70 -5.51 -7.42 3.68
N PRO A 71 -4.78 -6.31 3.57
CA PRO A 71 -3.62 -6.03 4.41
C PRO A 71 -3.85 -6.17 5.93
N PRO A 72 -5.02 -5.81 6.49
CA PRO A 72 -5.31 -6.04 7.91
C PRO A 72 -5.25 -7.49 8.39
N GLU A 73 -5.38 -8.47 7.49
CA GLU A 73 -5.25 -9.89 7.84
C GLU A 73 -3.78 -10.38 7.81
N TRP A 74 -2.84 -9.52 7.38
CA TRP A 74 -1.44 -9.87 7.28
C TRP A 74 -0.73 -9.68 8.61
N ASN A 75 0.20 -10.58 8.94
CA ASN A 75 0.91 -10.54 10.22
C ASN A 75 1.76 -9.28 10.41
N SER A 76 2.26 -8.73 9.31
CA SER A 76 3.12 -7.55 9.31
C SER A 76 2.34 -6.23 9.51
N PHE A 77 1.02 -6.22 9.32
CA PHE A 77 0.24 -4.99 9.33
C PHE A 77 0.31 -4.27 10.69
N GLY A 78 0.71 -3.01 10.67
CA GLY A 78 0.85 -2.18 11.87
C GLY A 78 2.03 -2.53 12.77
N THR A 79 2.90 -3.45 12.35
CA THR A 79 4.09 -3.87 13.12
C THR A 79 5.38 -3.18 12.68
N ILE A 80 5.34 -2.54 11.50
CA ILE A 80 6.48 -1.92 10.85
C ILE A 80 6.14 -0.46 10.49
N PHE A 81 7.14 0.41 10.60
CA PHE A 81 7.06 1.82 10.24
C PHE A 81 8.25 2.18 9.36
N PHE A 82 8.07 3.16 8.49
CA PHE A 82 9.19 3.81 7.81
C PHE A 82 10.02 4.63 8.82
N ASP A 83 11.17 5.15 8.38
CA ASP A 83 12.08 5.88 9.25
C ASP A 83 11.50 7.20 9.82
N ASP A 84 12.16 7.70 10.87
CA ASP A 84 11.76 8.93 11.58
C ASP A 84 11.68 10.17 10.67
N GLY A 85 12.51 10.21 9.62
CA GLY A 85 12.53 11.31 8.65
C GLY A 85 11.26 11.33 7.82
N PHE A 86 10.86 10.17 7.30
CA PHE A 86 9.60 10.02 6.59
C PHE A 86 8.38 10.26 7.50
N ASN A 87 8.39 9.74 8.72
CA ASN A 87 7.30 9.94 9.68
C ASN A 87 7.08 11.43 10.01
N SER A 88 8.16 12.22 10.06
CA SER A 88 8.06 13.68 10.25
C SER A 88 7.34 14.38 9.09
N LEU A 89 7.55 13.93 7.85
CA LEU A 89 6.86 14.45 6.68
C LEU A 89 5.37 14.12 6.69
N VAL A 90 5.04 12.88 7.05
CA VAL A 90 3.65 12.41 7.19
C VAL A 90 2.91 13.24 8.24
N ALA A 91 3.55 13.54 9.38
CA ALA A 91 2.98 14.42 10.38
C ALA A 91 2.73 15.85 9.86
N GLU A 92 3.61 16.40 9.01
CA GLU A 92 3.36 17.71 8.37
C GLU A 92 2.10 17.65 7.49
N ILE A 93 1.93 16.58 6.69
CA ILE A 93 0.75 16.38 5.84
C ILE A 93 -0.52 16.26 6.68
N SER A 94 -0.50 15.45 7.74
CA SER A 94 -1.62 15.27 8.66
C SER A 94 -2.10 16.62 9.23
N ASN A 95 -1.16 17.47 9.66
CA ASN A 95 -1.48 18.80 10.17
C ASN A 95 -2.14 19.71 9.12
N ARG A 96 -1.87 19.50 7.82
CA ARG A 96 -2.47 20.28 6.73
C ARG A 96 -3.81 19.78 6.27
N LEU A 97 -4.15 18.51 6.48
CA LEU A 97 -5.49 17.99 6.16
C LEU A 97 -6.60 18.70 6.96
N TRP A 98 -6.27 19.24 8.13
CA TRP A 98 -7.22 19.87 9.05
C TRP A 98 -7.05 21.39 9.19
N GLY A 99 -6.15 22.01 8.40
CA GLY A 99 -5.80 23.43 8.48
C GLY A 99 -6.42 24.29 7.37
N ASP A 100 -6.17 25.61 7.44
CA ASP A 100 -6.70 26.60 6.48
C ASP A 100 -6.11 26.43 5.05
N ASP A 101 -4.93 25.83 4.93
CA ASP A 101 -4.27 25.45 3.66
C ASP A 101 -4.51 23.96 3.33
N CYS A 102 -5.78 23.57 3.29
CA CYS A 102 -6.19 22.16 3.26
C CYS A 102 -5.63 21.40 2.05
N ILE A 103 -5.01 20.24 2.32
CA ILE A 103 -4.76 19.20 1.31
C ILE A 103 -5.99 18.30 1.30
N GLU A 104 -6.54 18.02 0.13
CA GLU A 104 -7.60 17.01 0.04
C GLU A 104 -6.99 15.61 0.28
N PRO A 105 -7.60 14.76 1.13
CA PRO A 105 -7.10 13.39 1.36
C PRO A 105 -6.93 12.59 0.06
N SER A 106 -7.82 12.81 -0.92
CA SER A 106 -7.73 12.24 -2.27
C SER A 106 -6.40 12.54 -2.95
N ALA A 107 -5.91 13.78 -2.88
CA ALA A 107 -4.65 14.19 -3.50
C ALA A 107 -3.44 13.49 -2.86
N ALA A 108 -3.48 13.25 -1.54
CA ALA A 108 -2.45 12.51 -0.84
C ALA A 108 -2.47 11.01 -1.22
N TYR A 109 -3.66 10.39 -1.31
CA TYR A 109 -3.79 9.01 -1.80
C TYR A 109 -3.38 8.86 -3.27
N GLU A 110 -3.71 9.82 -4.13
CA GLU A 110 -3.26 9.84 -5.52
C GLU A 110 -1.73 9.93 -5.62
N ALA A 111 -1.08 10.69 -4.73
CA ALA A 111 0.38 10.74 -4.66
C ALA A 111 0.98 9.39 -4.28
N ILE A 112 0.41 8.68 -3.28
CA ILE A 112 0.82 7.32 -2.90
C ILE A 112 0.66 6.36 -4.08
N LEU A 113 -0.51 6.35 -4.72
CA LEU A 113 -0.78 5.47 -5.87
C LEU A 113 0.21 5.73 -7.01
N LYS A 114 0.52 7.00 -7.27
CA LYS A 114 1.51 7.36 -8.29
C LYS A 114 2.88 6.80 -7.98
N VAL A 115 3.33 6.87 -6.72
CA VAL A 115 4.59 6.25 -6.28
C VAL A 115 4.59 4.75 -6.57
N LEU A 116 3.52 4.04 -6.19
CA LEU A 116 3.41 2.60 -6.42
C LEU A 116 3.44 2.24 -7.91
N ILE A 117 2.77 3.04 -8.76
CA ILE A 117 2.80 2.86 -10.21
C ILE A 117 4.20 3.09 -10.77
N ASP A 118 4.91 4.12 -10.30
CA ASP A 118 6.26 4.42 -10.76
C ASP A 118 7.24 3.29 -10.39
N LEU A 119 7.18 2.80 -9.14
CA LEU A 119 7.99 1.67 -8.68
C LEU A 119 7.66 0.35 -9.41
N GLU A 120 6.38 0.12 -9.69
CA GLU A 120 5.92 -1.00 -10.51
C GLU A 120 6.52 -0.98 -11.92
N ARG A 121 6.53 0.20 -12.57
CA ARG A 121 7.11 0.37 -13.92
C ARG A 121 8.61 0.15 -13.96
N GLU A 122 9.29 0.36 -12.83
CA GLU A 122 10.71 0.09 -12.66
C GLU A 122 11.00 -1.37 -12.30
N GLY A 123 9.96 -2.16 -12.07
CA GLY A 123 10.08 -3.58 -11.76
C GLY A 123 10.51 -3.86 -10.33
N ILE A 124 10.36 -2.90 -9.41
CA ILE A 124 10.72 -3.07 -7.99
C ILE A 124 10.02 -4.28 -7.38
N PHE A 125 8.74 -4.47 -7.68
CA PHE A 125 7.93 -5.58 -7.18
C PHE A 125 8.03 -6.87 -8.02
N GLY A 126 8.97 -6.93 -8.98
CA GLY A 126 9.06 -8.04 -9.92
C GLY A 126 7.92 -8.11 -10.94
N PRO A 127 7.86 -9.17 -11.76
CA PRO A 127 6.86 -9.31 -12.81
C PRO A 127 5.46 -9.52 -12.23
N ARG A 128 4.45 -8.93 -12.89
CA ARG A 128 3.05 -9.19 -12.56
C ARG A 128 2.72 -10.67 -12.81
N SER A 129 2.16 -11.32 -11.79
CA SER A 129 1.69 -12.70 -11.85
C SER A 129 0.39 -12.86 -11.05
N THR A 130 -0.12 -14.08 -10.96
CA THR A 130 -1.22 -14.46 -10.07
C THR A 130 -0.78 -14.68 -8.63
N ASP A 131 0.53 -14.68 -8.37
CA ASP A 131 1.10 -14.99 -7.06
C ASP A 131 1.70 -13.73 -6.41
N ARG A 132 1.54 -12.56 -7.04
CA ARG A 132 2.11 -11.30 -6.57
C ARG A 132 1.06 -10.20 -6.50
N PHE A 133 0.79 -9.71 -5.31
CA PHE A 133 -0.19 -8.68 -5.03
C PHE A 133 0.44 -7.41 -4.48
N VAL A 134 0.20 -6.27 -5.12
CA VAL A 134 0.57 -4.94 -4.61
C VAL A 134 -0.68 -4.07 -4.54
N THR A 135 -0.86 -3.38 -3.43
CA THR A 135 -2.04 -2.56 -3.19
C THR A 135 -1.73 -1.33 -2.33
N MET A 136 -2.72 -0.48 -2.14
CA MET A 136 -2.76 0.45 -1.02
C MET A 136 -4.14 0.43 -0.38
N TRP A 137 -4.22 0.84 0.87
CA TRP A 137 -5.47 0.80 1.63
C TRP A 137 -5.64 2.02 2.54
N ASP A 138 -6.85 2.54 2.60
CA ASP A 138 -7.29 3.54 3.57
C ASP A 138 -7.65 2.81 4.87
N VAL A 139 -6.86 3.04 5.92
CA VAL A 139 -7.02 2.34 7.20
C VAL A 139 -8.34 2.72 7.85
N GLY A 140 -9.25 1.74 7.94
CA GLY A 140 -10.62 1.93 8.44
C GLY A 140 -11.62 2.34 7.34
N GLY A 141 -11.17 2.49 6.10
CA GLY A 141 -12.00 2.66 4.92
C GLY A 141 -12.52 1.33 4.38
N ASP A 142 -13.34 1.41 3.33
CA ASP A 142 -13.83 0.24 2.60
C ASP A 142 -12.76 -0.33 1.64
N GLU A 143 -13.12 -1.39 0.92
CA GLU A 143 -12.22 -2.12 0.02
C GLU A 143 -12.14 -1.50 -1.39
N SER A 144 -12.81 -0.38 -1.65
CA SER A 144 -12.83 0.27 -2.97
C SER A 144 -11.43 0.68 -3.43
N MET A 145 -10.59 1.14 -2.51
CA MET A 145 -9.20 1.50 -2.78
C MET A 145 -8.37 0.27 -3.18
N ILE A 146 -8.59 -0.87 -2.53
CA ILE A 146 -7.93 -2.13 -2.86
C ILE A 146 -8.32 -2.56 -4.27
N ILE A 147 -9.60 -2.50 -4.60
CA ILE A 147 -10.10 -2.84 -5.94
C ILE A 147 -9.47 -1.92 -6.99
N ALA A 148 -9.56 -0.59 -6.80
CA ALA A 148 -9.08 0.40 -7.77
C ALA A 148 -7.55 0.34 -8.00
N THR A 149 -6.79 0.05 -6.95
CA THR A 149 -5.33 -0.03 -7.03
C THR A 149 -4.89 -1.37 -7.62
N SER A 150 -5.63 -2.44 -7.34
CA SER A 150 -5.32 -3.76 -7.90
C SER A 150 -5.41 -3.80 -9.42
N GLU A 151 -6.37 -3.10 -10.03
CA GLU A 151 -6.50 -2.96 -11.48
C GLU A 151 -5.23 -2.35 -12.11
N LYS A 152 -4.65 -1.37 -11.42
CA LYS A 152 -3.49 -0.61 -11.92
C LYS A 152 -2.17 -1.33 -11.70
N LEU A 153 -2.03 -2.01 -10.57
CA LEU A 153 -0.74 -2.51 -10.08
C LEU A 153 -0.51 -4.00 -10.35
N ASN A 154 -1.56 -4.79 -10.56
CA ASN A 154 -1.45 -6.25 -10.64
C ASN A 154 -1.79 -6.82 -12.02
N SER A 155 -1.67 -8.14 -12.16
CA SER A 155 -2.11 -8.85 -13.36
C SER A 155 -3.64 -8.85 -13.48
N PRO A 156 -4.21 -8.89 -14.71
CA PRO A 156 -5.66 -8.97 -14.90
C PRO A 156 -6.31 -10.19 -14.22
N ASP A 157 -5.60 -11.31 -14.19
CA ASP A 157 -6.07 -12.55 -13.55
C ASP A 157 -6.14 -12.38 -12.03
N LEU A 158 -5.12 -11.78 -11.41
CA LEU A 158 -5.13 -11.47 -9.99
C LEU A 158 -6.23 -10.45 -9.64
N HIS A 159 -6.38 -9.40 -10.44
CA HIS A 159 -7.45 -8.40 -10.25
C HIS A 159 -8.84 -9.06 -10.27
N SER A 160 -9.05 -10.08 -11.12
CA SER A 160 -10.30 -10.84 -11.14
C SER A 160 -10.55 -11.61 -9.84
N HIS A 161 -9.50 -12.12 -9.18
CA HIS A 161 -9.61 -12.70 -7.85
C HIS A 161 -9.97 -11.66 -6.79
N VAL A 162 -9.32 -10.49 -6.82
CA VAL A 162 -9.64 -9.36 -5.92
C VAL A 162 -11.09 -8.93 -6.05
N LEU A 163 -11.62 -8.86 -7.28
CA LEU A 163 -13.05 -8.60 -7.53
C LEU A 163 -13.96 -9.71 -6.99
N THR A 164 -13.50 -10.97 -6.97
CA THR A 164 -14.28 -12.07 -6.37
C THR A 164 -14.30 -11.96 -4.84
N THR A 165 -13.18 -11.52 -4.24
CA THR A 165 -13.02 -11.31 -2.80
C THR A 165 -13.88 -10.15 -2.30
N PHE A 166 -13.79 -8.98 -2.95
CA PHE A 166 -14.39 -7.75 -2.44
C PHE A 166 -15.59 -7.25 -3.27
N GLY A 167 -15.74 -7.69 -4.52
CA GLY A 167 -16.77 -7.21 -5.45
C GLY A 167 -18.16 -7.83 -5.24
N ARG A 168 -18.44 -8.45 -4.09
CA ARG A 168 -19.79 -8.93 -3.75
C ARG A 168 -20.51 -7.92 -2.83
N ASN A 169 -21.13 -6.94 -3.47
CA ASN A 169 -22.48 -6.41 -3.19
C ASN A 169 -22.78 -5.25 -4.15
N THR A 170 -23.19 -5.57 -5.38
CA THR A 170 -24.11 -4.73 -6.17
C THR A 170 -25.38 -5.52 -6.44
#